data_AF-A0A0C3SCC8-F1
#
_entry.id   AF-A0A0C3SCC8-F1
#
_cell.length_a   1.000
_cell.length_b   1.000
_cell.length_c   1.000
_cell.angle_alpha   90.00
_cell.angle_beta   90.00
_cell.angle_gamma   90.00
#
_symmetry.space_group_name_H-M   'P 1'
#
loop_
_entity.id
_entity.type
_entity.pdbx_description
1 polymer ?
#
loop_
_entity_poly.entity_id
_entity_poly.type
_entity_poly.pdbx_seq_one_letter_code
_entity_poly.pdbx_strand_id
1 'polypeptide(L)'
;MPGRKLRFATRRRRDRGSRPYTSTQPSSVWRLYEARVRRRRRARTIRRYVYDRPHRLEEDASQYWDTWQHVPIIIPKYKVSGLDSSSVYALQPSLKGIRLHDLRNALWKSSCEYKCWHPVVQILASKPRTHLSRHLEMVLDDYALTTAPSHYIALYPTASVGPYRSPNERDKISIIPVHAFILALFCSKIRSYPSSARIVTPGGWHQASSTHASHPTDTQYHTLRLPVLPIPLPDPSSFMTLLQYFYTGSLPSFCVNAAPYLLNLPAGFARGQGDDKSASYMRSLSHALAESYTRPLLRCFWKRLWWMSWNLVALGVSDQRLWDVLHTQTACLSRAVALQSDERGLPPAVKSRVRGERKHDLKSPFVLAVPA
;
A
#
# COMPACT_ATOMS: atom_id res chain seq x y z
N MET A 1 -81.63 28.12 -11.35
CA MET A 1 -80.27 28.69 -11.32
C MET A 1 -79.28 27.61 -11.79
N PRO A 2 -78.39 27.91 -12.75
CA PRO A 2 -77.97 26.93 -13.76
C PRO A 2 -76.65 26.22 -13.43
N GLY A 3 -76.59 24.94 -13.81
CA GLY A 3 -75.39 24.10 -13.76
C GLY A 3 -74.43 24.38 -14.92
N ARG A 4 -73.17 24.66 -14.60
CA ARG A 4 -72.09 24.82 -15.57
C ARG A 4 -71.50 23.45 -15.94
N LYS A 5 -71.66 23.07 -17.21
CA LYS A 5 -70.92 21.97 -17.86
C LYS A 5 -69.52 22.48 -18.26
N LEU A 6 -68.46 21.88 -17.70
CA LEU A 6 -67.09 22.06 -18.17
C LEU A 6 -66.85 21.16 -19.39
N ARG A 7 -66.60 21.77 -20.55
CA ARG A 7 -66.17 21.09 -21.78
C ARG A 7 -64.66 20.84 -21.69
N PHE A 8 -64.25 19.58 -21.79
CA PHE A 8 -62.85 19.21 -22.02
C PHE A 8 -62.49 19.42 -23.49
N ALA A 9 -61.56 20.33 -23.75
CA ALA A 9 -60.90 20.47 -25.04
C ALA A 9 -59.72 19.49 -25.11
N THR A 10 -59.84 18.45 -25.92
CA THR A 10 -58.75 17.54 -26.25
C THR A 10 -57.72 18.24 -27.15
N ARG A 11 -56.63 18.72 -26.56
CA ARG A 11 -55.48 19.26 -27.29
C ARG A 11 -54.58 18.10 -27.72
N ARG A 12 -54.64 17.72 -29.01
CA ARG A 12 -53.68 16.80 -29.64
C ARG A 12 -52.26 17.38 -29.48
N ARG A 13 -51.46 16.77 -28.60
CA ARG A 13 -50.02 17.02 -28.52
C ARG A 13 -49.35 16.22 -29.65
N ARG A 14 -48.68 16.92 -30.57
CA ARG A 14 -47.77 16.33 -31.54
C ARG A 14 -46.63 15.65 -30.78
N ASP A 15 -46.44 14.36 -31.04
CA ASP A 15 -45.22 13.64 -30.70
C ASP A 15 -44.02 14.32 -31.37
N ARG A 16 -43.17 14.94 -30.56
CA ARG A 16 -41.80 15.26 -30.94
C ARG A 16 -40.94 14.13 -30.41
N GLY A 17 -40.34 13.38 -31.34
CA GLY A 17 -39.48 12.24 -31.07
C GLY A 17 -38.39 12.55 -30.04
N SER A 18 -38.36 11.70 -29.02
CA SER A 18 -37.31 11.60 -28.03
C SER A 18 -36.01 11.20 -28.73
N ARG A 19 -35.06 12.14 -28.85
CA ARG A 19 -33.67 11.80 -29.18
C ARG A 19 -33.01 11.16 -27.95
N PRO A 20 -32.21 10.09 -28.10
CA PRO A 20 -31.50 9.49 -27.00
C PRO A 20 -30.47 10.47 -26.43
N TYR A 21 -30.40 10.53 -25.11
CA TYR A 21 -29.46 11.34 -24.33
C TYR A 21 -28.05 10.78 -24.55
N THR A 22 -27.32 11.31 -25.53
CA THR A 22 -25.91 10.99 -25.72
C THR A 22 -25.11 11.61 -24.58
N SER A 23 -24.55 10.75 -23.72
CA SER A 23 -23.44 10.98 -22.79
C SER A 23 -22.71 12.30 -23.02
N THR A 24 -23.02 13.31 -22.21
CA THR A 24 -22.29 14.57 -22.14
C THR A 24 -20.86 14.28 -21.69
N GLN A 25 -19.89 14.35 -22.61
CA GLN A 25 -18.49 14.34 -22.23
C GLN A 25 -18.24 15.49 -21.25
N PRO A 26 -17.46 15.27 -20.16
CA PRO A 26 -17.07 16.35 -19.27
C PRO A 26 -16.39 17.46 -20.07
N SER A 27 -16.83 18.69 -19.86
CA SER A 27 -16.25 19.87 -20.49
C SER A 27 -14.73 19.89 -20.27
N SER A 28 -13.98 20.39 -21.24
CA SER A 28 -12.52 20.55 -21.14
C SER A 28 -12.10 21.28 -19.86
N VAL A 29 -12.95 22.19 -19.38
CA VAL A 29 -12.80 22.92 -18.13
C VAL A 29 -12.86 22.00 -16.90
N TRP A 30 -13.77 21.03 -16.86
CA TRP A 30 -13.84 20.05 -15.77
C TRP A 30 -12.60 19.15 -15.73
N ARG A 31 -12.10 18.71 -16.89
CA ARG A 31 -10.86 17.92 -16.97
C ARG A 31 -9.63 18.70 -16.47
N LEU A 32 -9.54 19.99 -16.79
CA LEU A 32 -8.48 20.88 -16.30
C LEU A 32 -8.60 21.16 -14.80
N TYR A 33 -9.83 21.31 -14.30
CA TYR A 33 -10.09 21.46 -12.87
C TYR A 33 -9.68 20.20 -12.09
N GLU A 34 -10.09 19.01 -12.53
CA GLU A 34 -9.67 17.75 -11.92
C GLU A 34 -8.14 17.58 -11.96
N ALA A 35 -7.49 17.89 -13.08
CA ALA A 35 -6.03 17.83 -13.18
C ALA A 35 -5.35 18.79 -12.19
N ARG A 36 -5.87 20.01 -12.02
CA ARG A 36 -5.35 21.01 -11.08
C ARG A 36 -5.58 20.61 -9.62
N VAL A 37 -6.76 20.06 -9.29
CA VAL A 37 -7.06 19.53 -7.95
C VAL A 37 -6.18 18.31 -7.64
N ARG A 38 -5.97 17.39 -8.60
CA ARG A 38 -5.05 16.24 -8.46
C ARG A 38 -3.61 16.69 -8.24
N ARG A 39 -3.12 17.69 -8.99
CA ARG A 39 -1.77 18.28 -8.79
C ARG A 39 -1.62 18.93 -7.42
N ARG A 40 -2.61 19.72 -6.99
CA ARG A 40 -2.59 20.38 -5.66
C ARG A 40 -2.68 19.39 -4.51
N ARG A 41 -3.49 18.34 -4.63
CA ARG A 41 -3.56 17.25 -3.62
C ARG A 41 -2.26 16.45 -3.56
N ARG A 42 -1.68 16.05 -4.71
CA ARG A 42 -0.36 15.38 -4.73
C ARG A 42 0.74 16.25 -4.12
N ALA A 43 0.81 17.54 -4.48
CA ALA A 43 1.82 18.45 -3.93
C ALA A 43 1.66 18.69 -2.41
N ARG A 44 0.42 18.78 -1.91
CA ARG A 44 0.15 18.93 -0.46
C ARG A 44 0.39 17.64 0.32
N THR A 45 0.00 16.48 -0.20
CA THR A 45 0.29 15.18 0.43
C THR A 45 1.80 14.92 0.45
N ILE A 46 2.51 15.18 -0.64
CA ILE A 46 3.97 15.04 -0.67
C ILE A 46 4.62 16.06 0.29
N ARG A 47 4.23 17.34 0.30
CA ARG A 47 4.81 18.33 1.23
C ARG A 47 4.58 18.00 2.71
N ARG A 48 3.38 17.56 3.11
CA ARG A 48 3.09 17.19 4.52
C ARG A 48 3.81 15.91 4.97
N TYR A 49 4.14 15.01 4.05
CA TYR A 49 4.87 13.79 4.37
C TYR A 49 6.39 13.94 4.29
N VAL A 50 6.90 14.87 3.47
CA VAL A 50 8.34 14.96 3.13
C VAL A 50 9.11 16.01 3.94
N TYR A 51 8.48 17.07 4.45
CA TYR A 51 9.25 18.18 5.07
C TYR A 51 9.10 18.34 6.60
N ASP A 52 8.00 17.92 7.23
CA ASP A 52 7.80 18.13 8.69
C ASP A 52 8.29 16.99 9.61
N ARG A 53 8.82 15.89 9.06
CA ARG A 53 9.21 14.69 9.84
C ARG A 53 10.70 14.39 10.09
N PRO A 54 11.71 15.01 9.47
CA PRO A 54 13.08 14.55 9.65
C PRO A 54 13.55 14.69 11.10
N HIS A 55 13.25 15.80 11.78
CA HIS A 55 13.66 16.03 13.17
C HIS A 55 13.08 15.02 14.17
N ARG A 56 11.79 14.66 14.05
CA ARG A 56 11.18 13.64 14.93
C ARG A 56 11.74 12.24 14.72
N LEU A 57 12.13 11.91 13.48
CA LEU A 57 12.72 10.59 13.19
C LEU A 57 14.14 10.45 13.76
N GLU A 58 14.88 11.55 13.91
CA GLU A 58 16.20 11.55 14.53
C GLU A 58 16.13 11.41 16.06
N GLU A 59 15.17 12.07 16.71
CA GLU A 59 14.93 11.92 18.16
C GLU A 59 14.54 10.48 18.52
N ASP A 60 13.56 9.90 17.79
CA ASP A 60 13.14 8.50 17.95
C ASP A 60 14.27 7.50 17.64
N ALA A 61 15.23 7.86 16.77
CA ALA A 61 16.34 6.99 16.42
C ALA A 61 17.37 6.84 17.56
N SER A 62 17.54 7.89 18.39
CA SER A 62 18.55 7.92 19.45
C SER A 62 18.22 6.97 20.60
N GLN A 63 16.93 6.86 20.97
CA GLN A 63 16.50 6.13 22.15
C GLN A 63 16.68 4.61 22.06
N TYR A 64 16.75 4.07 20.84
CA TYR A 64 16.79 2.63 20.65
C TYR A 64 18.20 2.06 20.45
N TRP A 65 19.23 2.90 20.30
CA TRP A 65 20.53 2.60 19.68
C TRP A 65 21.28 1.36 20.18
N ASP A 66 21.24 1.05 21.48
CA ASP A 66 22.10 0.01 22.10
C ASP A 66 21.71 -1.42 21.71
N THR A 67 20.47 -1.65 21.32
CA THR A 67 19.98 -3.00 20.94
C THR A 67 20.27 -3.40 19.48
N TRP A 68 20.93 -2.52 18.70
CA TRP A 68 20.93 -2.61 17.22
C TRP A 68 22.19 -3.19 16.61
N GLN A 69 23.19 -3.50 17.43
CA GLN A 69 24.36 -4.24 16.98
C GLN A 69 23.99 -5.64 16.45
N HIS A 70 22.77 -6.11 16.74
CA HIS A 70 22.28 -7.44 16.38
C HIS A 70 21.29 -7.45 15.20
N VAL A 71 20.97 -6.31 14.57
CA VAL A 71 20.09 -6.36 13.38
C VAL A 71 20.83 -7.11 12.29
N PRO A 72 20.33 -8.27 11.83
CA PRO A 72 21.04 -9.04 10.83
C PRO A 72 21.11 -8.24 9.53
N ILE A 73 22.23 -8.36 8.84
CA ILE A 73 22.47 -7.66 7.58
C ILE A 73 21.77 -8.38 6.41
N ILE A 74 21.33 -9.61 6.62
CA ILE A 74 20.89 -10.52 5.55
C ILE A 74 19.37 -10.55 5.48
N ILE A 75 18.77 -9.83 4.52
CA ILE A 75 17.35 -10.00 4.24
C ILE A 75 17.09 -11.47 3.87
N PRO A 76 16.05 -12.11 4.44
CA PRO A 76 15.75 -13.49 4.13
C PRO A 76 15.58 -13.67 2.62
N LYS A 77 16.31 -14.62 2.05
CA LYS A 77 16.05 -15.06 0.67
C LYS A 77 14.70 -15.76 0.68
N TYR A 78 13.70 -15.13 0.07
CA TYR A 78 12.37 -15.69 -0.01
C TYR A 78 12.15 -16.33 -1.37
N LYS A 79 11.84 -17.63 -1.38
CA LYS A 79 11.35 -18.30 -2.58
C LYS A 79 9.91 -17.85 -2.79
N VAL A 80 9.67 -17.12 -3.88
CA VAL A 80 8.32 -16.70 -4.28
C VAL A 80 7.44 -17.94 -4.36
N SER A 81 6.41 -17.99 -3.52
CA SER A 81 5.44 -19.08 -3.51
C SER A 81 4.43 -18.85 -4.63
N GLY A 82 4.01 -19.95 -5.27
CA GLY A 82 2.92 -19.89 -6.23
C GLY A 82 1.64 -19.40 -5.55
N LEU A 83 0.89 -18.54 -6.24
CA LEU A 83 -0.45 -18.15 -5.79
C LEU A 83 -1.47 -19.18 -6.21
N ASP A 84 -2.41 -19.44 -5.30
CA ASP A 84 -3.59 -20.22 -5.60
C ASP A 84 -4.65 -19.33 -6.27
N SER A 85 -4.93 -19.61 -7.54
CA SER A 85 -5.97 -18.90 -8.30
C SER A 85 -7.38 -19.19 -7.77
N SER A 86 -7.59 -20.33 -7.11
CA SER A 86 -8.90 -20.71 -6.58
C SER A 86 -9.38 -19.73 -5.51
N SER A 87 -8.47 -19.25 -4.65
CA SER A 87 -8.74 -18.22 -3.63
C SER A 87 -9.18 -16.89 -4.24
N VAL A 88 -8.59 -16.49 -5.39
CA VAL A 88 -8.99 -15.28 -6.10
C VAL A 88 -10.39 -15.44 -6.71
N TYR A 89 -10.66 -16.59 -7.33
CA TYR A 89 -11.96 -16.85 -7.95
C TYR A 89 -13.07 -17.07 -6.94
N ALA A 90 -12.78 -17.59 -5.75
CA ALA A 90 -13.75 -17.68 -4.66
C ALA A 90 -14.21 -16.29 -4.20
N LEU A 91 -13.29 -15.31 -4.18
CA LEU A 91 -13.61 -13.91 -3.83
C LEU A 91 -14.28 -13.14 -4.96
N GLN A 92 -13.94 -13.44 -6.21
CA GLN A 92 -14.52 -12.80 -7.39
C GLN A 92 -14.71 -13.81 -8.52
N PRO A 93 -15.85 -14.54 -8.54
CA PRO A 93 -16.10 -15.61 -9.50
C PRO A 93 -16.09 -15.17 -10.97
N SER A 94 -16.42 -13.91 -11.24
CA SER A 94 -16.43 -13.34 -12.60
C SER A 94 -15.03 -13.27 -13.24
N LEU A 95 -13.96 -13.44 -12.48
CA LEU A 95 -12.58 -13.45 -12.99
C LEU A 95 -12.06 -14.86 -13.32
N LYS A 96 -12.88 -15.91 -13.15
CA LYS A 96 -12.49 -17.30 -13.39
C LYS A 96 -11.95 -17.47 -14.82
N GLY A 97 -10.79 -18.13 -14.94
CA GLY A 97 -10.12 -18.38 -16.21
C GLY A 97 -9.12 -17.30 -16.64
N ILE A 98 -9.10 -16.13 -16.00
CA ILE A 98 -8.10 -15.10 -16.27
C ILE A 98 -6.82 -15.40 -15.47
N ARG A 99 -5.66 -15.36 -16.12
CA ARG A 99 -4.36 -15.57 -15.47
C ARG A 99 -4.10 -14.46 -14.44
N LEU A 100 -3.55 -14.83 -13.28
CA LEU A 100 -3.29 -13.88 -12.19
C LEU A 100 -2.36 -12.72 -12.60
N HIS A 101 -1.37 -13.00 -13.45
CA HIS A 101 -0.49 -11.98 -14.01
C HIS A 101 -1.27 -10.92 -14.81
N ASP A 102 -2.23 -11.35 -15.63
CA ASP A 102 -3.02 -10.45 -16.46
C ASP A 102 -4.00 -9.63 -15.60
N LEU A 103 -4.55 -10.22 -14.53
CA LEU A 103 -5.36 -9.50 -13.54
C LEU A 103 -4.58 -8.40 -12.83
N ARG A 104 -3.34 -8.67 -12.40
CA ARG A 104 -2.47 -7.64 -11.78
C ARG A 104 -2.18 -6.51 -12.75
N ASN A 105 -1.87 -6.84 -14.00
CA ASN A 105 -1.60 -5.83 -15.02
C ASN A 105 -2.84 -5.00 -15.34
N ALA A 106 -4.02 -5.62 -15.41
CA ALA A 106 -5.29 -4.92 -15.57
C ALA A 106 -5.55 -3.98 -14.39
N LEU A 107 -5.40 -4.48 -13.15
CA LEU A 107 -5.54 -3.68 -11.92
C LEU A 107 -4.64 -2.45 -11.91
N TRP A 108 -3.37 -2.59 -12.30
CA TRP A 108 -2.44 -1.46 -12.31
C TRP A 108 -2.68 -0.49 -13.47
N LYS A 109 -3.11 -0.98 -14.62
CA LYS A 109 -3.55 -0.12 -15.73
C LYS A 109 -4.82 0.67 -15.37
N SER A 110 -5.73 0.07 -14.60
CA SER A 110 -6.98 0.69 -14.13
C SER A 110 -6.87 1.37 -12.77
N SER A 111 -5.67 1.48 -12.19
CA SER A 111 -5.43 1.96 -10.82
C SER A 111 -5.91 3.39 -10.53
N CYS A 112 -6.48 4.09 -11.51
CA CYS A 112 -7.29 5.28 -11.31
C CYS A 112 -8.66 5.02 -10.65
N GLU A 113 -9.20 3.80 -10.69
CA GLU A 113 -10.54 3.46 -10.20
C GLU A 113 -10.54 2.99 -8.74
N TYR A 114 -9.54 2.19 -8.35
CA TYR A 114 -9.45 1.67 -6.98
C TYR A 114 -8.57 2.58 -6.12
N LYS A 115 -9.21 3.35 -5.23
CA LYS A 115 -8.48 4.11 -4.20
C LYS A 115 -8.02 3.14 -3.11
N CYS A 116 -6.73 3.16 -2.79
CA CYS A 116 -6.25 2.57 -1.55
C CYS A 116 -6.89 3.34 -0.40
N TRP A 117 -7.72 2.66 0.39
CA TRP A 117 -8.32 3.26 1.57
C TRP A 117 -7.27 3.42 2.66
N HIS A 118 -7.34 4.51 3.41
CA HIS A 118 -6.49 4.73 4.57
C HIS A 118 -7.06 4.02 5.80
N PRO A 119 -6.25 3.77 6.85
CA PRO A 119 -6.75 3.23 8.10
C PRO A 119 -7.91 4.09 8.61
N VAL A 120 -9.01 3.44 8.96
CA VAL A 120 -10.21 4.14 9.44
C VAL A 120 -10.13 4.30 10.96
N VAL A 121 -9.62 3.29 11.67
CA VAL A 121 -9.56 3.28 13.14
C VAL A 121 -8.29 2.58 13.62
N GLN A 122 -7.71 3.09 14.71
CA GLN A 122 -6.71 2.39 15.52
C GLN A 122 -7.36 2.04 16.87
N ILE A 123 -7.38 0.76 17.22
CA ILE A 123 -7.96 0.26 18.47
C ILE A 123 -6.82 -0.30 19.33
N LEU A 124 -6.84 -0.02 20.63
CA LEU A 124 -5.94 -0.65 21.59
C LEU A 124 -6.62 -1.88 22.17
N ALA A 125 -6.01 -3.07 22.03
CA ALA A 125 -6.57 -4.32 22.55
C ALA A 125 -5.50 -5.18 23.20
N SER A 126 -5.83 -5.82 24.32
CA SER A 126 -4.91 -6.70 25.05
C SER A 126 -4.67 -8.05 24.36
N LYS A 127 -5.67 -8.58 23.64
CA LYS A 127 -5.57 -9.83 22.86
C LYS A 127 -6.39 -9.75 21.57
N PRO A 128 -5.77 -9.71 20.38
CA PRO A 128 -6.49 -9.47 19.11
C PRO A 128 -7.52 -10.53 18.74
N ARG A 129 -7.30 -11.79 19.12
CA ARG A 129 -8.10 -12.93 18.61
C ARG A 129 -9.40 -13.16 19.36
N THR A 130 -9.50 -12.74 20.61
CA THR A 130 -10.68 -13.05 21.46
C THR A 130 -11.70 -11.91 21.52
N HIS A 131 -11.29 -10.68 21.20
CA HIS A 131 -12.13 -9.50 21.40
C HIS A 131 -12.56 -8.78 20.13
N LEU A 132 -12.02 -9.16 18.97
CA LEU A 132 -12.35 -8.49 17.72
C LEU A 132 -13.64 -9.06 17.13
N SER A 133 -14.63 -8.18 16.91
CA SER A 133 -15.86 -8.53 16.21
C SER A 133 -15.56 -9.14 14.85
N ARG A 134 -16.26 -10.23 14.50
CA ARG A 134 -16.11 -10.90 13.20
C ARG A 134 -16.56 -10.02 12.03
N HIS A 135 -17.37 -9.02 12.31
CA HIS A 135 -17.89 -8.07 11.34
C HIS A 135 -17.83 -6.65 11.92
N LEU A 136 -17.65 -5.67 11.06
CA LEU A 136 -17.73 -4.26 11.38
C LEU A 136 -18.61 -3.55 10.36
N GLU A 137 -19.27 -2.49 10.80
CA GLU A 137 -20.14 -1.68 9.96
C GLU A 137 -19.38 -0.49 9.38
N MET A 138 -19.65 -0.21 8.10
CA MET A 138 -19.13 0.92 7.38
C MET A 138 -20.30 1.73 6.85
N VAL A 139 -20.33 3.03 7.12
CA VAL A 139 -21.30 3.93 6.48
C VAL A 139 -20.66 4.53 5.23
N LEU A 140 -21.35 4.40 4.10
CA LEU A 140 -20.94 4.92 2.79
C LEU A 140 -22.06 5.76 2.16
N ASP A 141 -21.68 6.68 1.29
CA ASP A 141 -22.62 7.30 0.36
C ASP A 141 -22.96 6.36 -0.81
N ASP A 142 -24.07 6.64 -1.52
CA ASP A 142 -24.52 5.83 -2.67
C ASP A 142 -23.43 5.65 -3.73
N TYR A 143 -22.65 6.70 -3.99
CA TYR A 143 -21.61 6.68 -5.03
C TYR A 143 -20.43 5.76 -4.67
N ALA A 144 -20.09 5.63 -3.39
CA ALA A 144 -18.99 4.78 -2.93
C ALA A 144 -19.33 3.29 -2.92
N LEU A 145 -20.61 2.89 -3.01
CA LEU A 145 -21.01 1.48 -2.99
C LEU A 145 -20.34 0.63 -4.07
N THR A 146 -20.16 1.19 -5.27
CA THR A 146 -19.54 0.50 -6.41
C THR A 146 -18.05 0.18 -6.19
N THR A 147 -17.38 1.00 -5.38
CA THR A 147 -15.95 0.85 -5.05
C THR A 147 -15.73 0.47 -3.59
N ALA A 148 -16.80 -0.02 -2.94
CA ALA A 148 -16.77 -0.34 -1.53
C ALA A 148 -15.80 -1.51 -1.26
N PRO A 149 -15.06 -1.45 -0.14
CA PRO A 149 -14.23 -2.56 0.31
C PRO A 149 -15.07 -3.82 0.54
N SER A 150 -14.45 -4.99 0.40
CA SER A 150 -15.14 -6.25 0.71
C SER A 150 -14.90 -6.73 2.14
N HIS A 151 -13.82 -6.27 2.77
CA HIS A 151 -13.40 -6.73 4.10
C HIS A 151 -12.77 -5.58 4.89
N TYR A 152 -12.74 -5.75 6.19
CA TYR A 152 -11.73 -5.11 7.04
C TYR A 152 -10.57 -6.07 7.25
N ILE A 153 -9.36 -5.55 7.30
CA ILE A 153 -8.23 -6.24 7.92
C ILE A 153 -7.98 -5.65 9.29
N ALA A 154 -7.63 -6.52 10.24
CA ALA A 154 -7.15 -6.12 11.55
C ALA A 154 -5.70 -6.54 11.67
N LEU A 155 -4.82 -5.56 11.54
CA LEU A 155 -3.38 -5.76 11.63
C LEU A 155 -2.96 -5.68 13.09
N TYR A 156 -2.19 -6.66 13.51
CA TYR A 156 -1.62 -6.68 14.85
C TYR A 156 -0.20 -7.26 14.81
N PRO A 157 0.67 -6.82 15.71
CA PRO A 157 2.05 -7.26 15.74
C PRO A 157 2.16 -8.75 16.09
N THR A 158 3.07 -9.48 15.44
CA THR A 158 3.43 -10.83 15.89
C THR A 158 4.25 -10.74 17.16
N ALA A 159 3.81 -11.41 18.23
CA ALA A 159 4.44 -11.37 19.55
C ALA A 159 5.92 -11.79 19.59
N SER A 160 6.42 -12.44 18.55
CA SER A 160 7.67 -13.21 18.55
C SER A 160 8.92 -12.49 18.02
N VAL A 161 8.86 -11.21 17.62
CA VAL A 161 9.99 -10.58 16.91
C VAL A 161 10.62 -9.38 17.65
N GLY A 162 10.20 -9.09 18.88
CA GLY A 162 10.79 -8.02 19.70
C GLY A 162 11.40 -8.57 20.99
N PRO A 163 12.66 -8.25 21.34
CA PRO A 163 13.28 -8.70 22.59
C PRO A 163 12.71 -8.04 23.86
N TYR A 164 11.79 -7.07 23.75
CA TYR A 164 11.26 -6.31 24.88
C TYR A 164 9.79 -5.95 24.67
N ARG A 165 8.89 -6.91 24.78
CA ARG A 165 7.47 -6.60 24.99
C ARG A 165 7.13 -6.84 26.42
N SER A 166 6.72 -5.78 27.12
CA SER A 166 6.17 -5.94 28.46
C SER A 166 4.92 -6.82 28.36
N PRO A 167 4.75 -7.83 29.23
CA PRO A 167 3.54 -8.66 29.25
C PRO A 167 2.25 -7.86 29.46
N ASN A 168 2.35 -6.60 29.91
CA ASN A 168 1.23 -5.68 30.14
C ASN A 168 0.99 -4.71 28.96
N GLU A 169 1.81 -4.72 27.93
CA GLU A 169 1.67 -3.80 26.80
C GLU A 169 0.48 -4.23 25.93
N ARG A 170 -0.51 -3.34 25.79
CA ARG A 170 -1.66 -3.59 24.90
C ARG A 170 -1.20 -3.46 23.46
N ASP A 171 -1.59 -4.43 22.63
CA ASP A 171 -1.31 -4.37 21.22
C ASP A 171 -2.18 -3.33 20.53
N LYS A 172 -1.52 -2.47 19.76
CA LYS A 172 -2.18 -1.55 18.84
C LYS A 172 -2.67 -2.33 17.62
N ILE A 173 -3.99 -2.40 17.45
CA ILE A 173 -4.64 -3.00 16.29
C ILE A 173 -5.02 -1.91 15.30
N SER A 174 -4.59 -2.04 14.05
CA SER A 174 -5.01 -1.14 12.97
C SER A 174 -6.10 -1.79 12.14
N ILE A 175 -7.25 -1.13 12.02
CA ILE A 175 -8.38 -1.60 11.22
C ILE A 175 -8.43 -0.84 9.91
N ILE A 176 -8.35 -1.58 8.81
CA ILE A 176 -8.16 -1.01 7.48
C ILE A 176 -9.14 -1.69 6.52
N PRO A 177 -10.00 -0.93 5.83
CA PRO A 177 -10.84 -1.51 4.80
C PRO A 177 -10.04 -1.87 3.55
N VAL A 178 -10.34 -3.02 2.96
CA VAL A 178 -9.65 -3.54 1.77
C VAL A 178 -10.58 -4.25 0.80
N HIS A 179 -10.14 -4.37 -0.44
CA HIS A 179 -10.67 -5.37 -1.37
C HIS A 179 -9.85 -6.65 -1.20
N ALA A 180 -10.43 -7.66 -0.55
CA ALA A 180 -9.74 -8.93 -0.28
C ALA A 180 -9.15 -9.58 -1.53
N PHE A 181 -9.79 -9.43 -2.70
CA PHE A 181 -9.28 -9.98 -3.96
C PHE A 181 -7.90 -9.40 -4.31
N ILE A 182 -7.63 -8.13 -3.97
CA ILE A 182 -6.31 -7.52 -4.17
C ILE A 182 -5.28 -8.22 -3.30
N LEU A 183 -5.59 -8.51 -2.03
CA LEU A 183 -4.69 -9.28 -1.18
C LEU A 183 -4.46 -10.69 -1.74
N ALA A 184 -5.50 -11.37 -2.20
CA ALA A 184 -5.38 -12.72 -2.77
C ALA A 184 -4.54 -12.74 -4.06
N LEU A 185 -4.54 -11.63 -4.82
CA LEU A 185 -3.69 -11.46 -6.00
C LEU A 185 -2.20 -11.32 -5.68
N PHE A 186 -1.81 -11.02 -4.44
CA PHE A 186 -0.40 -10.80 -4.07
C PHE A 186 0.11 -11.74 -2.99
N CYS A 187 -0.74 -12.20 -2.07
CA CYS A 187 -0.35 -12.84 -0.81
C CYS A 187 -0.81 -14.31 -0.77
N SER A 188 0.13 -15.26 -0.77
CA SER A 188 -0.17 -16.70 -0.77
C SER A 188 -0.47 -17.27 0.62
N LYS A 189 -0.05 -16.61 1.71
CA LYS A 189 -0.16 -17.15 3.07
C LYS A 189 -1.45 -16.75 3.79
N ILE A 190 -2.31 -15.96 3.16
CA ILE A 190 -3.62 -15.63 3.71
C ILE A 190 -4.54 -16.85 3.48
N ARG A 191 -4.61 -17.73 4.49
CA ARG A 191 -5.17 -19.09 4.36
C ARG A 191 -6.65 -19.14 3.98
N SER A 192 -7.44 -18.18 4.43
CA SER A 192 -8.88 -18.16 4.17
C SER A 192 -9.39 -16.73 4.26
N TYR A 193 -10.25 -16.39 3.31
CA TYR A 193 -11.06 -15.18 3.38
C TYR A 193 -12.44 -15.58 3.88
N PRO A 194 -12.98 -14.90 4.91
CA PRO A 194 -14.37 -15.10 5.27
C PRO A 194 -15.28 -14.72 4.10
N SER A 195 -16.46 -15.34 4.00
CA SER A 195 -17.41 -15.00 2.94
C SER A 195 -17.76 -13.51 3.01
N SER A 196 -17.61 -12.81 1.90
CA SER A 196 -17.93 -11.38 1.80
C SER A 196 -19.40 -11.15 1.48
N ALA A 197 -20.32 -11.91 2.08
CA ALA A 197 -21.75 -11.67 1.93
C ALA A 197 -22.06 -10.25 2.42
N ARG A 198 -22.05 -9.29 1.48
CA ARG A 198 -22.25 -7.87 1.77
C ARG A 198 -23.70 -7.69 2.14
N ILE A 199 -23.96 -7.47 3.42
CA ILE A 199 -25.27 -7.04 3.87
C ILE A 199 -25.29 -5.52 3.73
N VAL A 200 -25.99 -5.05 2.71
CA VAL A 200 -26.23 -3.63 2.47
C VAL A 200 -27.56 -3.28 3.11
N THR A 201 -27.54 -2.46 4.14
CA THR A 201 -28.76 -1.92 4.75
C THR A 201 -28.93 -0.49 4.26
N PRO A 202 -30.04 -0.14 3.59
CA PRO A 202 -30.37 1.25 3.29
C PRO A 202 -30.33 2.06 4.59
N GLY A 203 -29.53 3.11 4.60
CA GLY A 203 -29.54 4.09 5.68
C GLY A 203 -30.68 5.08 5.52
N GLY A 204 -30.88 5.90 6.55
CA GLY A 204 -31.76 7.06 6.45
C GLY A 204 -31.18 8.13 5.51
N TRP A 205 -31.85 9.27 5.44
CA TRP A 205 -31.32 10.46 4.79
C TRP A 205 -30.51 11.24 5.81
N HIS A 206 -29.26 11.58 5.49
CA HIS A 206 -28.48 12.49 6.34
C HIS A 206 -28.46 13.86 5.67
N GLN A 207 -29.01 14.87 6.35
CA GLN A 207 -28.78 16.25 5.95
C GLN A 207 -27.28 16.52 6.15
N ALA A 208 -26.55 16.63 5.04
CA ALA A 208 -25.18 17.10 5.10
C ALA A 208 -25.25 18.56 5.57
N SER A 209 -24.89 18.80 6.84
CA SER A 209 -24.75 20.15 7.39
C SER A 209 -23.54 20.83 6.76
N SER A 210 -23.65 21.16 5.48
CA SER A 210 -22.65 21.93 4.78
C SER A 210 -22.82 23.39 5.22
N THR A 211 -21.82 23.94 5.88
CA THR A 211 -21.80 25.34 6.33
C THR A 211 -21.69 26.34 5.16
N HIS A 212 -21.62 25.87 3.91
CA HIS A 212 -21.29 26.72 2.76
C HIS A 212 -22.09 26.47 1.47
N ALA A 213 -22.94 25.44 1.38
CA ALA A 213 -23.83 25.28 0.23
C ALA A 213 -25.24 25.77 0.58
N SER A 214 -25.74 26.71 -0.20
CA SER A 214 -27.09 27.28 -0.10
C SER A 214 -28.22 26.28 -0.41
N HIS A 215 -27.90 25.02 -0.69
CA HIS A 215 -28.87 23.94 -0.85
C HIS A 215 -28.40 22.70 -0.09
N PRO A 216 -29.17 22.20 0.90
CA PRO A 216 -28.94 20.89 1.46
C PRO A 216 -29.20 19.87 0.35
N THR A 217 -28.16 19.20 -0.13
CA THR A 217 -28.31 17.99 -0.92
C THR A 217 -28.51 16.85 0.06
N ASP A 218 -29.75 16.37 0.19
CA ASP A 218 -30.04 15.11 0.87
C ASP A 218 -29.32 13.99 0.12
N THR A 219 -28.27 13.46 0.75
CA THR A 219 -27.54 12.28 0.26
C THR A 219 -28.00 11.07 1.05
N GLN A 220 -28.52 10.07 0.33
CA GLN A 220 -28.76 8.76 0.90
C GLN A 220 -27.40 8.14 1.30
N TYR A 221 -27.40 7.43 2.43
CA TYR A 221 -26.26 6.65 2.87
C TYR A 221 -26.68 5.19 3.03
N HIS A 222 -25.68 4.33 3.05
CA HIS A 222 -25.83 2.90 3.22
C HIS A 222 -24.90 2.41 4.33
N THR A 223 -25.38 1.44 5.09
CA THR A 223 -24.55 0.73 6.07
C THR A 223 -24.16 -0.61 5.47
N LEU A 224 -22.86 -0.82 5.32
CA LEU A 224 -22.25 -2.08 4.88
C LEU A 224 -21.69 -2.83 6.06
N ARG A 225 -22.17 -4.05 6.29
CA ARG A 225 -21.55 -4.96 7.25
C ARG A 225 -20.50 -5.81 6.55
N LEU A 226 -19.23 -5.63 6.92
CA LEU A 226 -18.09 -6.28 6.29
C LEU A 226 -17.38 -7.23 7.27
N PRO A 227 -16.95 -8.41 6.83
CA PRO A 227 -16.20 -9.32 7.67
C PRO A 227 -14.80 -8.78 7.98
N VAL A 228 -14.25 -9.19 9.12
CA VAL A 228 -12.92 -8.80 9.59
C VAL A 228 -11.93 -9.94 9.46
N LEU A 229 -10.83 -9.68 8.76
CA LEU A 229 -9.73 -10.60 8.54
C LEU A 229 -8.54 -10.23 9.45
N PRO A 230 -8.27 -11.01 10.52
CA PRO A 230 -7.13 -10.77 11.39
C PRO A 230 -5.82 -11.19 10.69
N ILE A 231 -4.86 -10.27 10.58
CA ILE A 231 -3.56 -10.52 9.95
C ILE A 231 -2.43 -10.21 10.94
N PRO A 232 -1.73 -11.22 11.47
CA PRO A 232 -0.53 -11.00 12.27
C PRO A 232 0.63 -10.57 11.36
N LEU A 233 1.30 -9.47 11.71
CA LEU A 233 2.46 -8.97 10.96
C LEU A 233 3.63 -8.65 11.90
N PRO A 234 4.88 -8.92 11.48
CA PRO A 234 6.08 -8.45 12.16
C PRO A 234 6.08 -6.95 12.44
N ASP A 235 5.67 -6.13 11.47
CA ASP A 235 5.54 -4.68 11.62
C ASP A 235 4.25 -4.17 10.97
N PRO A 236 3.14 -4.05 11.71
CA PRO A 236 1.88 -3.55 11.16
C PRO A 236 1.99 -2.14 10.54
N SER A 237 2.95 -1.32 10.99
CA SER A 237 3.05 0.08 10.56
C SER A 237 3.47 0.24 9.10
N SER A 238 4.31 -0.66 8.59
CA SER A 238 4.77 -0.65 7.19
C SER A 238 3.78 -1.29 6.21
N PHE A 239 2.71 -1.93 6.69
CA PHE A 239 1.74 -2.59 5.82
C PHE A 239 1.03 -1.62 4.86
N MET A 240 0.76 -0.37 5.28
CA MET A 240 0.10 0.61 4.41
C MET A 240 0.89 0.90 3.13
N THR A 241 2.22 0.90 3.23
CA THR A 241 3.10 1.04 2.07
C THR A 241 2.94 -0.12 1.10
N LEU A 242 2.84 -1.35 1.62
CA LEU A 242 2.60 -2.57 0.83
C LEU A 242 1.22 -2.56 0.19
N LEU A 243 0.19 -2.21 0.96
CA LEU A 243 -1.18 -2.12 0.47
C LEU A 243 -1.30 -1.11 -0.67
N GLN A 244 -0.68 0.06 -0.52
CA GLN A 244 -0.65 1.06 -1.59
C GLN A 244 0.03 0.51 -2.85
N TYR A 245 1.11 -0.25 -2.71
CA TYR A 245 1.75 -0.92 -3.85
C TYR A 245 0.81 -1.94 -4.50
N PHE A 246 0.11 -2.78 -3.74
CA PHE A 246 -0.81 -3.76 -4.30
C PHE A 246 -1.91 -3.13 -5.17
N TYR A 247 -2.45 -1.98 -4.74
CA TYR A 247 -3.46 -1.24 -5.50
C TYR A 247 -2.90 -0.53 -6.74
N THR A 248 -1.70 0.01 -6.66
CA THR A 248 -1.18 0.95 -7.68
C THR A 248 -0.14 0.34 -8.61
N GLY A 249 0.56 -0.71 -8.19
CA GLY A 249 1.71 -1.28 -8.87
C GLY A 249 2.91 -0.34 -8.95
N SER A 250 2.84 0.81 -8.29
CA SER A 250 3.84 1.87 -8.40
C SER A 250 5.05 1.57 -7.52
N LEU A 251 6.08 0.97 -8.12
CA LEU A 251 7.39 0.81 -7.48
C LEU A 251 7.98 2.16 -7.03
N PRO A 252 7.90 3.26 -7.80
CA PRO A 252 8.40 4.55 -7.32
C PRO A 252 7.70 5.02 -6.04
N SER A 253 6.37 4.90 -5.97
CA SER A 253 5.62 5.25 -4.76
C SER A 253 5.96 4.34 -3.59
N PHE A 254 6.14 3.04 -3.86
CA PHE A 254 6.62 2.10 -2.87
C PHE A 254 7.99 2.51 -2.31
N CYS A 255 8.97 2.81 -3.17
CA CYS A 255 10.31 3.23 -2.77
C CYS A 255 10.28 4.44 -1.83
N VAL A 256 9.54 5.50 -2.23
CA VAL A 256 9.40 6.74 -1.45
C VAL A 256 8.73 6.50 -0.10
N ASN A 257 7.79 5.56 -0.01
CA ASN A 257 7.12 5.27 1.26
C ASN A 257 7.92 4.29 2.14
N ALA A 258 8.63 3.35 1.53
CA ALA A 258 9.40 2.31 2.20
C ALA A 258 10.66 2.86 2.85
N ALA A 259 11.30 3.82 2.18
CA ALA A 259 12.40 4.58 2.74
C ALA A 259 12.32 5.97 2.08
N PRO A 260 11.56 6.91 2.67
CA PRO A 260 11.51 8.27 2.16
C PRO A 260 12.93 8.75 2.00
N TYR A 261 13.18 9.48 0.92
CA TYR A 261 14.50 9.98 0.54
C TYR A 261 15.49 8.97 -0.07
N LEU A 262 15.19 7.65 -0.09
CA LEU A 262 15.87 6.75 -1.02
C LEU A 262 15.33 6.96 -2.44
N LEU A 263 16.27 7.07 -3.38
CA LEU A 263 16.09 7.51 -4.76
C LEU A 263 14.85 6.99 -5.50
N ASN A 264 14.39 7.82 -6.44
CA ASN A 264 13.70 7.32 -7.64
C ASN A 264 14.70 6.42 -8.39
N LEU A 265 14.63 5.10 -8.16
CA LEU A 265 15.38 4.14 -8.95
C LEU A 265 15.09 4.40 -10.44
N PRO A 266 16.11 4.47 -11.33
CA PRO A 266 15.90 4.72 -12.74
C PRO A 266 14.95 3.66 -13.29
N ALA A 267 14.02 4.07 -14.14
CA ALA A 267 13.10 3.14 -14.79
C ALA A 267 13.93 2.08 -15.55
N GLY A 268 13.81 0.82 -15.16
CA GLY A 268 14.59 -0.30 -15.72
C GLY A 268 15.54 -0.98 -14.73
N PHE A 269 15.88 -0.34 -13.60
CA PHE A 269 16.82 -0.90 -12.63
C PHE A 269 16.35 -2.24 -12.02
N ALA A 270 15.05 -2.39 -11.81
CA ALA A 270 14.44 -3.59 -11.24
C ALA A 270 14.54 -4.83 -12.16
N ARG A 271 14.99 -4.70 -13.42
CA ARG A 271 15.05 -5.84 -14.35
C ARG A 271 16.28 -6.73 -14.20
N GLY A 272 17.17 -6.45 -13.25
CA GLY A 272 18.23 -7.39 -12.85
C GLY A 272 19.22 -7.77 -13.95
N GLN A 273 19.29 -7.00 -15.04
CA GLN A 273 20.38 -7.16 -16.01
C GLN A 273 21.65 -6.70 -15.30
N GLY A 274 22.53 -7.67 -15.01
CA GLY A 274 23.78 -7.53 -14.27
C GLY A 274 24.84 -6.74 -15.03
N ASP A 275 24.43 -5.68 -15.72
CA ASP A 275 25.29 -4.80 -16.49
C ASP A 275 26.17 -4.00 -15.51
N ASP A 276 27.43 -3.77 -15.89
CA ASP A 276 28.39 -2.97 -15.12
C ASP A 276 27.84 -1.57 -14.75
N LYS A 277 26.95 -1.04 -15.60
CA LYS A 277 26.23 0.22 -15.36
C LYS A 277 25.38 0.17 -14.10
N SER A 278 24.71 -0.96 -13.83
CA SER A 278 23.89 -1.16 -12.64
C SER A 278 24.75 -1.16 -11.38
N ALA A 279 25.89 -1.83 -11.39
CA ALA A 279 26.83 -1.87 -10.28
C ALA A 279 27.43 -0.48 -9.97
N SER A 280 27.85 0.25 -11.01
CA SER A 280 28.37 1.62 -10.88
C SER A 280 27.31 2.57 -10.31
N TYR A 281 26.07 2.46 -10.78
CA TYR A 281 24.95 3.25 -10.25
C TYR A 281 24.68 2.96 -8.77
N MET A 282 24.60 1.68 -8.35
CA MET A 282 24.42 1.34 -6.94
C MET A 282 25.53 1.89 -6.06
N ARG A 283 26.77 1.85 -6.55
CA ARG A 283 27.93 2.42 -5.85
C ARG A 283 27.77 3.92 -5.66
N SER A 284 27.53 4.66 -6.74
CA SER A 284 27.31 6.11 -6.70
C SER A 284 26.14 6.48 -5.77
N LEU A 285 25.02 5.77 -5.89
CA LEU A 285 23.86 5.92 -5.01
C LEU A 285 24.23 5.71 -3.54
N SER A 286 24.97 4.66 -3.22
CA SER A 286 25.37 4.38 -1.84
C SER A 286 26.28 5.47 -1.25
N HIS A 287 27.17 6.03 -2.05
CA HIS A 287 27.99 7.18 -1.65
C HIS A 287 27.12 8.41 -1.39
N ALA A 288 26.22 8.76 -2.32
CA ALA A 288 25.31 9.88 -2.15
C ALA A 288 24.46 9.75 -0.87
N LEU A 289 24.01 8.55 -0.51
CA LEU A 289 23.30 8.30 0.75
C LEU A 289 24.18 8.51 1.98
N ALA A 290 25.42 8.03 1.93
CA ALA A 290 26.39 8.20 3.01
C ALA A 290 26.78 9.67 3.20
N GLU A 291 26.77 10.48 2.15
CA GLU A 291 27.04 11.91 2.22
C GLU A 291 25.80 12.71 2.66
N SER A 292 24.61 12.29 2.24
CA SER A 292 23.38 13.07 2.44
C SER A 292 22.69 12.84 3.79
N TYR A 293 22.90 11.69 4.43
CA TYR A 293 22.15 11.31 5.63
C TYR A 293 23.06 10.91 6.79
N THR A 294 22.61 11.19 8.00
CA THR A 294 23.30 10.74 9.22
C THR A 294 23.21 9.23 9.39
N ARG A 295 24.21 8.64 10.06
CA ARG A 295 24.24 7.19 10.35
C ARG A 295 22.99 6.69 11.08
N PRO A 296 22.43 7.42 12.09
CA PRO A 296 21.19 7.01 12.72
C PRO A 296 20.01 6.94 11.75
N LEU A 297 19.88 7.93 10.88
CA LEU A 297 18.81 7.96 9.89
C LEU A 297 18.92 6.83 8.86
N LEU A 298 20.12 6.54 8.36
CA LEU A 298 20.34 5.39 7.46
C LEU A 298 19.95 4.05 8.13
N ARG A 299 20.26 3.88 9.42
CA ARG A 299 19.84 2.69 10.18
C ARG A 299 18.32 2.62 10.38
N CYS A 300 17.64 3.76 10.56
CA CYS A 300 16.18 3.81 10.61
C CYS A 300 15.55 3.35 9.29
N PHE A 301 16.08 3.79 8.15
CA PHE A 301 15.65 3.28 6.84
C PHE A 301 15.91 1.77 6.73
N TRP A 302 17.06 1.30 7.22
CA TRP A 302 17.43 -0.11 7.15
C TRP A 302 16.44 -0.97 7.93
N LYS A 303 16.10 -0.54 9.15
CA LYS A 303 15.08 -1.19 9.98
C LYS A 303 13.77 -1.34 9.22
N ARG A 304 13.34 -0.27 8.57
CA ARG A 304 12.05 -0.22 7.90
C ARG A 304 12.02 -1.22 6.74
N LEU A 305 13.05 -1.25 5.90
CA LEU A 305 13.18 -2.23 4.81
C LEU A 305 13.28 -3.66 5.35
N TRP A 306 14.02 -3.85 6.45
CA TRP A 306 14.13 -5.14 7.14
C TRP A 306 12.75 -5.65 7.59
N TRP A 307 12.01 -4.86 8.36
CA TRP A 307 10.66 -5.23 8.82
C TRP A 307 9.67 -5.44 7.68
N MET A 308 9.77 -4.60 6.65
CA MET A 308 8.96 -4.74 5.45
C MET A 308 9.24 -6.08 4.75
N SER A 309 10.50 -6.52 4.68
CA SER A 309 10.85 -7.84 4.13
C SER A 309 10.19 -8.97 4.93
N TRP A 310 10.17 -8.87 6.25
CA TRP A 310 9.51 -9.85 7.11
C TRP A 310 8.00 -9.84 6.94
N ASN A 311 7.38 -8.67 6.72
CA ASN A 311 5.97 -8.59 6.34
C ASN A 311 5.71 -9.28 4.99
N LEU A 312 6.57 -9.09 3.98
CA LEU A 312 6.44 -9.79 2.70
C LEU A 312 6.52 -11.32 2.89
N VAL A 313 7.46 -11.80 3.72
CA VAL A 313 7.57 -13.23 4.07
C VAL A 313 6.32 -13.72 4.80
N ALA A 314 5.81 -12.96 5.77
CA ALA A 314 4.64 -13.31 6.57
C ALA A 314 3.38 -13.43 5.71
N LEU A 315 3.19 -12.50 4.77
CA LEU A 315 2.08 -12.47 3.82
C LEU A 315 2.25 -13.46 2.66
N GLY A 316 3.47 -13.94 2.42
CA GLY A 316 3.78 -14.77 1.26
C GLY A 316 3.64 -14.01 -0.05
N VAL A 317 4.24 -12.82 -0.14
CA VAL A 317 4.07 -11.95 -1.30
C VAL A 317 4.76 -12.54 -2.54
N SER A 318 3.98 -12.71 -3.60
CA SER A 318 4.42 -13.29 -4.88
C SER A 318 4.55 -12.25 -6.00
N ASP A 319 5.35 -11.20 -5.78
CA ASP A 319 5.76 -10.23 -6.81
C ASP A 319 7.28 -10.07 -6.80
N GLN A 320 7.94 -10.64 -7.83
CA GLN A 320 9.40 -10.61 -7.94
C GLN A 320 9.96 -9.18 -8.00
N ARG A 321 9.28 -8.27 -8.70
CA ARG A 321 9.77 -6.90 -8.89
C ARG A 321 9.81 -6.13 -7.58
N LEU A 322 8.85 -6.40 -6.69
CA LEU A 322 8.83 -5.82 -5.34
C LEU A 322 10.01 -6.33 -4.50
N TRP A 323 10.29 -7.64 -4.56
CA TRP A 323 11.46 -8.24 -3.91
C TRP A 323 12.77 -7.67 -4.45
N ASP A 324 12.91 -7.53 -5.77
CA ASP A 324 14.11 -6.98 -6.40
C ASP A 324 14.39 -5.54 -5.96
N VAL A 325 13.34 -4.70 -5.91
CA VAL A 325 13.44 -3.33 -5.40
C VAL A 325 13.86 -3.32 -3.93
N LEU A 326 13.24 -4.16 -3.10
CA LEU A 326 13.57 -4.23 -1.68
C LEU A 326 15.03 -4.66 -1.47
N HIS A 327 15.48 -5.68 -2.18
CA HIS A 327 16.88 -6.15 -2.14
C HIS A 327 17.86 -5.07 -2.64
N THR A 328 17.51 -4.34 -3.69
CA THR A 328 18.33 -3.25 -4.23
C THR A 328 18.46 -2.10 -3.23
N GLN A 329 17.34 -1.61 -2.71
CA GLN A 329 17.35 -0.52 -1.73
C GLN A 329 18.15 -0.89 -0.48
N THR A 330 17.98 -2.13 -0.04
CA THR A 330 18.74 -2.71 1.05
C THR A 330 20.23 -2.72 0.70
N ALA A 331 20.65 -3.32 -0.41
CA ALA A 331 22.07 -3.36 -0.79
C ALA A 331 22.74 -1.97 -0.79
N CYS A 332 22.08 -0.97 -1.38
CA CYS A 332 22.57 0.41 -1.40
C CYS A 332 22.70 0.99 0.02
N LEU A 333 21.69 0.77 0.85
CA LEU A 333 21.67 1.30 2.20
C LEU A 333 22.71 0.62 3.12
N SER A 334 22.89 -0.70 2.98
CA SER A 334 23.95 -1.45 3.65
C SER A 334 25.32 -0.87 3.32
N ARG A 335 25.56 -0.59 2.04
CA ARG A 335 26.81 0.00 1.57
C ARG A 335 26.98 1.42 2.10
N ALA A 336 25.93 2.24 2.12
CA ALA A 336 25.97 3.58 2.69
C ALA A 336 26.33 3.56 4.19
N VAL A 337 25.70 2.69 4.97
CA VAL A 337 26.02 2.50 6.40
C VAL A 337 27.46 2.01 6.60
N ALA A 338 27.95 1.15 5.69
CA ALA A 338 29.33 0.68 5.71
C ALA A 338 30.34 1.80 5.42
N LEU A 339 30.06 2.69 4.46
CA LEU A 339 30.92 3.83 4.12
C LEU A 339 31.07 4.83 5.30
N GLN A 340 30.03 4.97 6.13
CA GLN A 340 30.08 5.84 7.31
C GLN A 340 30.64 5.17 8.58
N SER A 341 30.80 3.85 8.55
CA SER A 341 31.36 3.14 9.68
C SER A 341 32.87 3.13 9.49
N ASP A 342 33.61 3.79 10.40
CA ASP A 342 35.06 3.56 10.53
C ASP A 342 35.32 2.06 10.41
N GLU A 343 36.28 1.65 9.56
CA GLU A 343 36.47 0.24 9.18
C GLU A 343 36.58 -0.71 10.39
N ARG A 344 36.87 -0.17 11.59
CA ARG A 344 36.92 -0.88 12.87
C ARG A 344 35.56 -1.37 13.36
N GLY A 345 34.45 -0.66 13.09
CA GLY A 345 33.13 -0.91 13.70
C GLY A 345 32.14 -1.80 12.90
N LEU A 346 32.50 -2.29 11.72
CA LEU A 346 31.60 -3.14 10.92
C LEU A 346 31.57 -4.60 11.37
N PRO A 347 30.43 -5.30 11.25
CA PRO A 347 30.37 -6.75 11.45
C PRO A 347 31.30 -7.49 10.47
N PRO A 348 31.97 -8.58 10.87
CA PRO A 348 32.92 -9.33 10.03
C PRO A 348 32.35 -9.75 8.67
N ALA A 349 31.05 -10.08 8.61
CA ALA A 349 30.36 -10.46 7.37
C ALA A 349 30.31 -9.30 6.34
N VAL A 350 30.16 -8.05 6.78
CA VAL A 350 30.21 -6.88 5.89
C VAL A 350 31.65 -6.54 5.54
N LYS A 351 32.56 -6.61 6.53
CA LYS A 351 34.00 -6.41 6.29
C LYS A 351 34.54 -7.35 5.22
N SER A 352 34.21 -8.64 5.29
CA SER A 352 34.64 -9.65 4.32
C SER A 352 34.07 -9.39 2.92
N ARG A 353 32.82 -8.93 2.81
CA ARG A 353 32.19 -8.56 1.54
C ARG A 353 32.79 -7.29 0.92
N VAL A 354 33.02 -6.25 1.73
CA VAL A 354 33.66 -5.00 1.30
C VAL A 354 35.13 -5.21 0.94
N ARG A 355 35.86 -6.03 1.70
CA ARG A 355 37.27 -6.39 1.41
C ARG A 355 37.37 -7.33 0.20
N GLY A 356 36.40 -8.22 0.00
CA GLY A 356 36.30 -9.07 -1.18
C GLY A 356 36.11 -8.25 -2.46
N GLU A 357 35.27 -7.21 -2.42
CA GLU A 357 35.13 -6.26 -3.54
C GLU A 357 36.45 -5.51 -3.84
N ARG A 358 37.23 -5.10 -2.82
CA ARG A 358 38.54 -4.45 -3.06
C ARG A 358 39.60 -5.39 -3.65
N LYS A 359 39.48 -6.71 -3.49
CA LYS A 359 40.46 -7.69 -4.01
C LYS A 359 40.05 -8.32 -5.34
N HIS A 360 38.78 -8.26 -5.71
CA HIS A 360 38.23 -8.86 -6.93
C HIS A 360 37.76 -7.85 -7.99
N ASP A 361 38.24 -6.60 -7.93
CA ASP A 361 38.22 -5.70 -9.09
C ASP A 361 39.12 -6.30 -10.19
N LEU A 362 38.56 -7.26 -10.94
CA LEU A 362 38.72 -7.42 -12.38
C LEU A 362 37.81 -8.50 -13.02
N LYS A 363 37.24 -9.51 -12.33
CA LYS A 363 36.53 -10.61 -13.03
C LYS A 363 35.45 -11.39 -12.25
N SER A 364 34.45 -10.77 -11.63
CA SER A 364 33.27 -11.56 -11.19
C SER A 364 31.96 -10.84 -11.45
N PRO A 365 31.15 -11.28 -12.43
CA PRO A 365 29.79 -10.78 -12.59
C PRO A 365 28.93 -11.28 -11.43
N PHE A 366 28.02 -10.42 -10.98
CA PHE A 366 26.92 -10.78 -10.08
C PHE A 366 25.99 -11.74 -10.82
N VAL A 367 26.19 -13.05 -10.67
CA VAL A 367 25.22 -14.04 -11.16
C VAL A 367 24.13 -14.20 -10.10
N LEU A 368 23.04 -13.44 -10.28
CA LEU A 368 21.74 -13.88 -9.80
C LEU A 368 21.37 -15.09 -10.66
N ALA A 369 21.52 -16.29 -10.11
CA ALA A 369 21.04 -17.50 -10.77
C ALA A 369 19.51 -17.42 -10.84
N VAL A 370 19.01 -17.04 -12.01
CA VAL A 370 17.61 -17.22 -12.41
C VAL A 370 17.48 -18.68 -12.81
N PRO A 371 16.67 -19.52 -12.12
CA PRO A 371 16.33 -20.82 -12.67
C PRO A 371 15.45 -20.61 -13.92
N ALA A 372 15.80 -21.31 -15.00
CA ALA A 372 15.09 -21.31 -16.27
C ALA A 372 13.63 -21.73 -16.13
#